data_AF-A0A2V7RSE7-F1
#
_entry.id   AF-A0A2V7RSE7-F1
#
_cell.length_a   1.000
_cell.length_b   1.000
_cell.length_c   1.000
_cell.angle_alpha   90.00
_cell.angle_beta   90.00
_cell.angle_gamma   90.00
#
_symmetry.space_group_name_H-M   'P 1'
#
loop_
_entity.id
_entity.type
_entity.pdbx_description
1 polymer ?
#
loop_
_entity_poly.entity_id
_entity_poly.type
_entity_poly.pdbx_seq_one_letter_code
_entity_poly.pdbx_strand_id
1 'polypeptide(L)'
;MGDSRPTEPKRPRCPRIDSPAMAPRSLVVWLLVGVLGCSAGASPSPAVHPSPASSPGLDAMLEHDIAPHRGIPWSAARPLSWGDFQGAAPPGGEEAAKTAYGIYYAWKCRGRAFEFQAIAAFHRDDSWVKALVLSDSTESRRVLGHEQTHFDIAELYARRMRQRFAAIARPCAKSDDQLSFEARRILDEERAFQRRYDAETGHGLERREQAAWEAEIRRQLRLTAAP
;
A
#
# COMPACT_ATOMS: atom_id res chain seq x y z
N MET A 1 -15.05 -66.01 -1.16
CA MET A 1 -14.64 -64.75 -1.83
C MET A 1 -15.65 -63.70 -1.40
N GLY A 2 -15.39 -62.74 -0.52
CA GLY A 2 -14.20 -61.89 -0.35
C GLY A 2 -14.62 -60.46 -0.70
N ASP A 3 -15.52 -59.86 0.08
CA ASP A 3 -16.08 -58.53 -0.17
C ASP A 3 -15.28 -57.49 0.64
N SER A 4 -14.28 -56.90 0.00
CA SER A 4 -13.38 -55.91 0.60
C SER A 4 -13.84 -54.50 0.24
N ARG A 5 -14.54 -53.84 1.16
CA ARG A 5 -14.77 -52.39 1.08
C ARG A 5 -13.46 -51.63 1.35
N PRO A 6 -13.13 -50.58 0.58
CA PRO A 6 -11.97 -49.74 0.85
C PRO A 6 -12.21 -48.86 2.08
N THR A 7 -11.25 -48.86 3.00
CA THR A 7 -11.21 -48.04 4.21
C THR A 7 -10.75 -46.61 3.89
N GLU A 8 -11.53 -45.64 4.34
CA GLU A 8 -11.27 -44.21 4.18
C GLU A 8 -10.12 -43.75 5.13
N PRO A 9 -9.14 -42.96 4.67
CA PRO A 9 -8.04 -42.51 5.53
C PRO A 9 -8.51 -41.42 6.52
N LYS A 10 -8.29 -41.67 7.81
CA LYS A 10 -8.54 -40.72 8.91
C LYS A 10 -7.68 -39.45 8.74
N ARG A 11 -8.35 -38.29 8.60
CA ARG A 11 -7.68 -36.97 8.61
C ARG A 11 -7.07 -36.68 10.01
N PRO A 12 -5.85 -36.14 10.09
CA PRO A 12 -5.27 -35.72 11.37
C PRO A 12 -6.00 -34.48 11.91
N ARG A 13 -6.40 -34.52 13.19
CA ARG A 13 -6.97 -33.37 13.91
C ARG A 13 -5.85 -32.40 14.27
N CYS A 14 -6.00 -31.12 13.91
CA CYS A 14 -5.14 -30.05 14.44
C CYS A 14 -5.31 -29.92 15.96
N PRO A 15 -4.23 -29.73 16.74
CA PRO A 15 -4.34 -29.40 18.15
C PRO A 15 -4.84 -27.96 18.33
N ARG A 16 -5.81 -27.77 19.24
CA ARG A 16 -6.21 -26.44 19.72
C ARG A 16 -5.07 -25.87 20.56
N ILE A 17 -4.62 -24.66 20.23
CA ILE A 17 -3.72 -23.88 21.07
C ILE A 17 -4.61 -23.01 21.95
N ASP A 18 -4.71 -23.36 23.22
CA ASP A 18 -5.36 -22.55 24.23
C ASP A 18 -4.48 -21.32 24.54
N SER A 19 -5.04 -20.13 24.33
CA SER A 19 -4.41 -18.86 24.71
C SER A 19 -4.60 -18.61 26.21
N PRO A 20 -3.57 -18.24 26.99
CA PRO A 20 -3.77 -17.85 28.37
C PRO A 20 -4.32 -16.42 28.46
N ALA A 21 -5.35 -16.27 29.28
CA ALA A 21 -5.98 -15.00 29.62
C ALA A 21 -5.02 -14.08 30.40
N MET A 22 -4.96 -12.80 30.00
CA MET A 22 -4.18 -11.76 30.67
C MET A 22 -5.09 -10.92 31.57
N ALA A 23 -4.91 -11.04 32.89
CA ALA A 23 -5.62 -10.23 33.89
C ALA A 23 -4.81 -8.97 34.25
N PRO A 24 -5.46 -7.85 34.61
CA PRO A 24 -4.80 -6.57 34.82
C PRO A 24 -4.28 -6.45 36.25
N ARG A 25 -3.08 -5.88 36.43
CA ARG A 25 -2.61 -5.41 37.73
C ARG A 25 -2.22 -3.95 37.63
N SER A 26 -3.13 -3.10 38.11
CA SER A 26 -2.81 -1.74 38.54
C SER A 26 -2.09 -1.83 39.88
N LEU A 27 -0.93 -1.20 40.01
CA LEU A 27 -0.40 -0.79 41.30
C LEU A 27 0.24 0.59 41.15
N VAL A 28 -0.43 1.58 41.73
CA VAL A 28 0.10 2.91 41.97
C VAL A 28 0.97 2.82 43.23
N VAL A 29 2.23 3.26 43.14
CA VAL A 29 3.06 3.56 44.32
C VAL A 29 3.73 4.90 44.08
N TRP A 30 3.41 5.87 44.93
CA TRP A 30 4.14 7.11 45.10
C TRP A 30 5.22 6.91 46.15
N LEU A 31 6.45 7.36 45.88
CA LEU A 31 7.42 7.75 46.90
C LEU A 31 8.41 8.77 46.32
N LEU A 32 8.67 9.80 47.10
CA LEU A 32 9.37 11.04 46.77
C LEU A 32 10.86 10.99 47.18
N VAL A 33 11.66 11.67 46.37
CA VAL A 33 12.89 12.45 46.66
C VAL A 33 14.23 11.71 46.83
N GLY A 34 15.21 12.17 46.04
CA GLY A 34 16.64 12.02 46.26
C GLY A 34 17.45 12.56 45.08
N VAL A 35 17.84 13.84 45.11
CA VAL A 35 18.74 14.46 44.13
C VAL A 35 20.18 14.10 44.49
N LEU A 36 20.91 13.45 43.58
CA LEU A 36 22.36 13.56 43.48
C LEU A 36 22.77 13.43 42.01
N GLY A 37 23.43 14.48 41.52
CA GLY A 37 23.87 14.60 40.14
C GLY A 37 25.10 13.74 39.84
N CYS A 38 25.07 13.11 38.67
CA CYS A 38 26.24 12.70 37.92
C CYS A 38 26.09 13.28 36.51
N SER A 39 27.02 14.15 36.12
CA SER A 39 27.12 14.76 34.79
C SER A 39 27.45 13.70 33.74
N ALA A 40 26.45 13.32 32.93
CA ALA A 40 26.64 12.56 31.71
C ALA A 40 26.90 13.54 30.55
N GLY A 41 28.09 13.45 29.95
CA GLY A 41 28.39 14.13 28.70
C GLY A 41 27.43 13.65 27.61
N ALA A 42 26.72 14.59 27.00
CA ALA A 42 25.86 14.32 25.86
C ALA A 42 26.72 13.85 24.67
N SER A 43 26.61 12.57 24.31
CA SER A 43 27.06 12.11 23.00
C SER A 43 26.18 12.76 21.92
N PRO A 44 26.76 13.35 20.86
CA PRO A 44 25.96 13.89 19.78
C PRO A 44 25.24 12.73 19.07
N SER A 45 23.91 12.81 19.01
CA SER A 45 23.11 11.93 18.14
C SER A 45 23.61 12.04 16.71
N PRO A 46 23.67 10.95 15.93
CA PRO A 46 23.97 11.05 14.51
C PRO A 46 22.88 11.88 13.86
N ALA A 47 23.29 12.94 13.15
CA ALA A 47 22.38 13.75 12.36
C ALA A 47 21.66 12.85 11.36
N VAL A 48 20.34 12.70 11.55
CA VAL A 48 19.46 12.18 10.50
C VAL A 48 19.45 13.25 9.43
N HIS A 49 20.30 13.11 8.42
CA HIS A 49 20.22 13.95 7.24
C HIS A 49 18.86 13.67 6.58
N PRO A 50 17.99 14.68 6.44
CA PRO A 50 16.79 14.51 5.63
C PRO A 50 17.24 14.11 4.22
N SER A 51 16.65 13.05 3.68
CA SER A 51 16.75 12.79 2.25
C SER A 51 16.37 14.09 1.53
N PRO A 52 17.17 14.56 0.55
CA PRO A 52 16.75 15.70 -0.24
C PRO A 52 15.42 15.34 -0.91
N ALA A 53 14.44 16.25 -0.81
CA ALA A 53 13.23 16.19 -1.61
C ALA A 53 13.59 15.96 -3.09
N SER A 54 12.71 15.32 -3.85
CA SER A 54 12.90 15.06 -5.28
C SER A 54 13.36 16.33 -6.01
N SER A 55 14.37 16.21 -6.88
CA SER A 55 14.69 17.34 -7.74
C SER A 55 13.64 17.50 -8.85
N PRO A 56 13.46 18.73 -9.37
CA PRO A 56 12.56 19.00 -10.48
C PRO A 56 12.77 18.10 -11.71
N GLY A 57 13.97 17.53 -11.86
CA GLY A 57 14.29 16.62 -12.97
C GLY A 57 13.64 15.24 -12.84
N LEU A 58 13.55 14.65 -11.64
CA LEU A 58 12.88 13.36 -11.47
C LEU A 58 11.36 13.51 -11.60
N ASP A 59 10.81 14.59 -11.03
CA ASP A 59 9.36 14.84 -11.12
C ASP A 59 8.93 15.04 -12.58
N ALA A 60 9.67 15.85 -13.37
CA ALA A 60 9.38 16.03 -14.80
C ALA A 60 9.50 14.74 -15.63
N MET A 61 10.44 13.85 -15.29
CA MET A 61 10.55 12.54 -15.95
C MET A 61 9.32 11.68 -15.66
N LEU A 62 8.88 11.60 -14.41
CA LEU A 62 7.71 10.80 -14.05
C LEU A 62 6.43 11.41 -14.62
N GLU A 63 6.29 12.73 -14.65
CA GLU A 63 5.17 13.41 -15.32
C GLU A 63 5.09 13.04 -16.81
N HIS A 64 6.24 13.00 -17.50
CA HIS A 64 6.30 12.55 -18.89
C HIS A 64 5.81 11.10 -19.06
N ASP A 65 6.14 10.20 -18.13
CA ASP A 65 5.73 8.79 -18.20
C ASP A 65 4.26 8.57 -17.80
N ILE A 66 3.71 9.46 -16.97
CA ILE A 66 2.30 9.45 -16.53
C ILE A 66 1.37 10.02 -17.63
N ALA A 67 1.83 11.02 -18.39
CA ALA A 67 1.02 11.77 -19.33
C ALA A 67 0.32 10.94 -20.43
N PRO A 68 0.93 9.90 -21.03
CA PRO A 68 0.29 9.08 -22.07
C PRO A 68 -0.99 8.38 -21.63
N HIS A 69 -1.16 8.13 -20.33
CA HIS A 69 -2.35 7.49 -19.75
C HIS A 69 -3.38 8.51 -19.24
N ARG A 70 -3.18 9.79 -19.56
CA ARG A 70 -3.87 10.94 -18.94
C ARG A 70 -3.89 10.80 -17.42
N GLY A 71 -2.76 10.37 -16.87
CA GLY A 71 -2.69 9.91 -15.50
C GLY A 71 -2.92 11.03 -14.48
N ILE A 72 -3.62 10.69 -13.40
CA ILE A 72 -3.87 11.58 -12.27
C ILE A 72 -3.01 11.11 -11.11
N PRO A 73 -1.98 11.85 -10.69
CA PRO A 73 -1.24 11.54 -9.48
C PRO A 73 -2.15 11.50 -8.25
N TRP A 74 -1.90 10.57 -7.34
CA TRP A 74 -2.70 10.41 -6.13
C TRP A 74 -2.68 11.69 -5.28
N SER A 75 -3.83 12.08 -4.74
CA SER A 75 -3.94 13.17 -3.79
C SER A 75 -5.08 12.95 -2.82
N ALA A 76 -4.80 13.12 -1.52
CA ALA A 76 -5.82 13.08 -0.48
C ALA A 76 -6.93 14.14 -0.67
N ALA A 77 -6.60 15.24 -1.37
CA ALA A 77 -7.53 16.34 -1.64
C ALA A 77 -8.36 16.13 -2.92
N ARG A 78 -8.05 15.10 -3.72
CA ARG A 78 -8.75 14.77 -4.96
C ARG A 78 -9.04 13.27 -5.05
N PRO A 79 -10.05 12.76 -4.32
CA PRO A 79 -10.57 11.41 -4.53
C PRO A 79 -11.07 11.23 -5.97
N LEU A 80 -11.08 9.98 -6.44
CA LEU A 80 -11.63 9.59 -7.72
C LEU A 80 -13.13 9.85 -7.77
N SER A 81 -13.58 10.21 -8.97
CA SER A 81 -14.97 10.36 -9.32
C SER A 81 -15.28 9.53 -10.56
N TRP A 82 -16.55 9.20 -10.81
CA TRP A 82 -16.91 8.49 -12.05
C TRP A 82 -16.55 9.25 -13.33
N GLY A 83 -16.35 10.57 -13.27
CA GLY A 83 -15.86 11.36 -14.41
C GLY A 83 -14.39 11.08 -14.79
N ASP A 84 -13.62 10.41 -13.92
CA ASP A 84 -12.24 10.03 -14.18
C ASP A 84 -12.12 8.71 -14.97
N PHE A 85 -13.15 7.85 -14.98
CA PHE A 85 -13.18 6.55 -15.65
C PHE A 85 -13.61 6.70 -17.12
N GLN A 86 -12.63 6.95 -18.01
CA GLN A 86 -12.88 7.32 -19.41
C GLN A 86 -12.60 6.20 -20.41
N GLY A 87 -12.10 5.06 -19.93
CA GLY A 87 -11.91 3.86 -20.72
C GLY A 87 -13.22 3.18 -21.11
N ALA A 88 -13.16 2.37 -22.16
CA ALA A 88 -14.29 1.59 -22.62
C ALA A 88 -14.47 0.33 -21.75
N ALA A 89 -15.65 0.18 -21.15
CA ALA A 89 -15.99 -1.04 -20.43
C ALA A 89 -16.07 -2.24 -21.40
N PRO A 90 -15.54 -3.41 -21.02
CA PRO A 90 -15.66 -4.61 -21.83
C PRO A 90 -17.14 -5.02 -21.95
N PRO A 91 -17.55 -5.65 -23.06
CA PRO A 91 -18.95 -6.04 -23.30
C PRO A 91 -19.43 -7.16 -22.35
N GLY A 92 -18.52 -7.82 -21.63
CA GLY A 92 -18.82 -8.93 -20.72
C GLY A 92 -17.96 -8.90 -19.46
N GLY A 93 -17.98 -10.01 -18.71
CA GLY A 93 -17.28 -10.15 -17.44
C GLY A 93 -18.10 -9.70 -16.24
N GLU A 94 -17.72 -10.17 -15.06
CA GLU A 94 -18.41 -9.91 -13.78
C GLU A 94 -18.00 -8.57 -13.15
N GLU A 95 -16.82 -8.06 -13.49
CA GLU A 95 -16.29 -6.79 -13.00
C GLU A 95 -17.23 -5.62 -13.33
N ALA A 96 -17.61 -4.85 -12.31
CA ALA A 96 -18.54 -3.73 -12.41
C ALA A 96 -17.85 -2.43 -12.86
N ALA A 97 -16.59 -2.26 -12.45
CA ALA A 97 -15.69 -1.20 -12.83
C ALA A 97 -14.25 -1.75 -12.78
N LYS A 98 -13.29 -0.93 -13.22
CA LYS A 98 -11.87 -1.21 -13.10
C LYS A 98 -11.07 0.08 -12.95
N THR A 99 -10.18 0.08 -11.98
CA THR A 99 -9.11 1.05 -11.78
C THR A 99 -7.82 0.53 -12.41
N ALA A 100 -7.39 1.15 -13.50
CA ALA A 100 -6.03 1.03 -13.99
C ALA A 100 -5.16 2.12 -13.33
N TYR A 101 -3.98 1.74 -12.88
CA TYR A 101 -3.01 2.64 -12.23
C TYR A 101 -1.58 2.16 -12.46
N GLY A 102 -0.63 3.04 -12.15
CA GLY A 102 0.80 2.74 -12.15
C GLY A 102 1.49 3.31 -10.91
N ILE A 103 2.53 2.63 -10.44
CA ILE A 103 3.52 3.20 -9.50
C ILE A 103 4.76 3.51 -10.33
N TYR A 104 4.90 4.78 -10.68
CA TYR A 104 5.99 5.34 -11.46
C TYR A 104 7.14 5.67 -10.51
N TYR A 105 8.38 5.30 -10.84
CA TYR A 105 9.52 5.59 -9.98
C TYR A 105 10.80 5.82 -10.78
N ALA A 106 11.67 6.65 -10.23
CA ALA A 106 12.97 6.95 -10.80
C ALA A 106 13.98 7.25 -9.71
N TRP A 107 15.26 7.02 -10.02
CA TRP A 107 16.37 7.43 -9.17
C TRP A 107 17.49 8.04 -9.98
N LYS A 108 18.36 8.78 -9.30
CA LYS A 108 19.64 9.19 -9.86
C LYS A 108 20.69 9.37 -8.78
N CYS A 109 21.94 9.30 -9.20
CA CYS A 109 23.10 9.55 -8.37
C CYS A 109 23.89 10.75 -8.89
N ARG A 110 24.25 11.68 -8.00
CA ARG A 110 25.24 12.74 -8.24
C ARG A 110 26.39 12.55 -7.25
N GLY A 111 27.41 11.81 -7.68
CA GLY A 111 28.45 11.32 -6.77
C GLY A 111 27.83 10.40 -5.71
N ARG A 112 27.88 10.81 -4.44
CA ARG A 112 27.25 10.07 -3.33
C ARG A 112 25.83 10.54 -3.00
N ALA A 113 25.37 11.65 -3.58
CA ALA A 113 24.01 12.13 -3.37
C ALA A 113 23.04 11.26 -4.16
N PHE A 114 22.06 10.69 -3.47
CA PHE A 114 21.04 9.84 -4.04
C PHE A 114 19.70 10.53 -3.98
N GLU A 115 18.99 10.53 -5.10
CA GLU A 115 17.63 11.03 -5.22
C GLU A 115 16.76 9.89 -5.72
N PHE A 116 15.59 9.73 -5.10
CA PHE A 116 14.59 8.73 -5.46
C PHE A 116 13.22 9.38 -5.41
N GLN A 117 12.38 9.07 -6.38
CA GLN A 117 10.98 9.46 -6.40
C GLN A 117 10.10 8.28 -6.81
N ALA A 118 8.91 8.22 -6.23
CA ALA A 118 7.84 7.34 -6.70
C ALA A 118 6.49 8.08 -6.66
N ILE A 119 5.64 7.88 -7.66
CA ILE A 119 4.30 8.48 -7.79
C ILE A 119 3.31 7.37 -8.14
N ALA A 120 2.24 7.22 -7.35
CA ALA A 120 1.08 6.46 -7.78
C ALA A 120 0.19 7.35 -8.66
N ALA A 121 -0.19 6.90 -9.85
CA ALA A 121 -1.07 7.62 -10.75
C ALA A 121 -2.19 6.73 -11.30
N PHE A 122 -3.41 7.26 -11.32
CA PHE A 122 -4.60 6.63 -11.88
C PHE A 122 -4.69 6.88 -13.39
N HIS A 123 -4.93 5.85 -14.19
CA HIS A 123 -4.94 5.94 -15.66
C HIS A 123 -6.39 6.09 -16.15
N ARG A 124 -6.75 7.29 -16.59
CA ARG A 124 -8.16 7.60 -16.95
C ARG A 124 -8.65 6.82 -18.14
N ASP A 125 -7.80 6.72 -19.16
CA ASP A 125 -8.15 6.12 -20.45
C ASP A 125 -8.21 4.58 -20.37
N ASP A 126 -7.59 4.01 -19.34
CA ASP A 126 -7.53 2.56 -19.09
C ASP A 126 -8.52 2.09 -18.00
N SER A 127 -9.16 3.03 -17.31
CA SER A 127 -10.13 2.78 -16.23
C SER A 127 -11.55 2.99 -16.70
N TRP A 128 -12.46 2.10 -16.34
CA TRP A 128 -13.83 2.08 -16.88
C TRP A 128 -14.87 1.69 -15.82
N VAL A 129 -16.14 2.00 -16.10
CA VAL A 129 -17.29 1.60 -15.28
C VAL A 129 -18.45 1.18 -16.18
N LYS A 130 -19.18 0.12 -15.80
CA LYS A 130 -20.40 -0.30 -16.51
C LYS A 130 -21.56 0.62 -16.17
N ALA A 131 -22.33 1.03 -17.18
CA ALA A 131 -23.46 1.95 -17.03
C ALA A 131 -24.50 1.47 -15.99
N LEU A 132 -24.69 0.15 -15.82
CA LEU A 132 -25.59 -0.43 -14.82
C LEU A 132 -25.23 -0.02 -13.38
N VAL A 133 -23.96 0.26 -13.09
CA VAL A 133 -23.50 0.66 -11.76
C VAL A 133 -23.95 2.08 -11.44
N LEU A 134 -24.10 2.92 -12.48
CA LEU A 134 -24.37 4.35 -12.31
C LEU A 134 -25.84 4.64 -12.01
N SER A 135 -26.76 3.71 -12.26
CA SER A 135 -28.20 3.89 -12.03
C SER A 135 -28.62 3.62 -10.58
N ASP A 136 -27.85 2.87 -9.80
CA ASP A 136 -28.09 2.63 -8.37
C ASP A 136 -27.08 3.40 -7.52
N SER A 137 -27.52 4.44 -6.83
CA SER A 137 -26.64 5.30 -6.01
C SER A 137 -25.94 4.58 -4.84
N THR A 138 -26.48 3.46 -4.36
CA THR A 138 -25.87 2.68 -3.26
C THR A 138 -24.78 1.78 -3.80
N GLU A 139 -25.05 1.08 -4.90
CA GLU A 139 -24.02 0.28 -5.59
C GLU A 139 -22.94 1.17 -6.17
N SER A 140 -23.32 2.28 -6.81
CA SER A 140 -22.41 3.29 -7.34
C SER A 140 -21.39 3.77 -6.30
N ARG A 141 -21.83 4.11 -5.08
CA ARG A 141 -20.91 4.53 -4.01
C ARG A 141 -20.02 3.39 -3.51
N ARG A 142 -20.56 2.17 -3.39
CA ARG A 142 -19.81 0.99 -2.95
C ARG A 142 -18.69 0.66 -3.94
N VAL A 143 -19.02 0.57 -5.23
CA VAL A 143 -18.05 0.25 -6.28
C VAL A 143 -17.01 1.37 -6.38
N LEU A 144 -17.40 2.65 -6.34
CA LEU A 144 -16.41 3.74 -6.37
C LEU A 144 -15.45 3.69 -5.17
N GLY A 145 -15.94 3.33 -3.98
CA GLY A 145 -15.09 3.14 -2.80
C GLY A 145 -14.10 1.97 -2.96
N HIS A 146 -14.52 0.91 -3.65
CA HIS A 146 -13.67 -0.24 -3.95
C HIS A 146 -12.53 0.16 -4.90
N GLU A 147 -12.89 0.83 -5.98
CA GLU A 147 -11.96 1.38 -6.96
C GLU A 147 -10.98 2.41 -6.36
N GLN A 148 -11.48 3.30 -5.49
CA GLN A 148 -10.62 4.24 -4.75
C GLN A 148 -9.63 3.49 -3.85
N THR A 149 -10.04 2.39 -3.22
CA THR A 149 -9.16 1.63 -2.33
C THR A 149 -8.00 0.99 -3.09
N HIS A 150 -8.21 0.51 -4.31
CA HIS A 150 -7.11 0.07 -5.18
C HIS A 150 -6.08 1.18 -5.41
N PHE A 151 -6.55 2.39 -5.68
CA PHE A 151 -5.64 3.53 -5.90
C PHE A 151 -4.94 3.98 -4.61
N ASP A 152 -5.63 3.92 -3.47
CA ASP A 152 -5.05 4.20 -2.14
C ASP A 152 -3.96 3.17 -1.77
N ILE A 153 -4.14 1.90 -2.14
CA ILE A 153 -3.12 0.86 -1.97
C ILE A 153 -1.89 1.18 -2.84
N ALA A 154 -2.09 1.63 -4.07
CA ALA A 154 -0.98 2.03 -4.94
C ALA A 154 -0.14 3.15 -4.31
N GLU A 155 -0.79 4.18 -3.76
CA GLU A 155 -0.09 5.26 -3.05
C GLU A 155 0.61 4.76 -1.78
N LEU A 156 -0.03 3.89 -1.00
CA LEU A 156 0.59 3.29 0.18
C LEU A 156 1.92 2.61 -0.20
N TYR A 157 1.94 1.88 -1.32
CA TYR A 157 3.16 1.24 -1.80
C TYR A 157 4.16 2.20 -2.43
N ALA A 158 3.72 3.29 -3.07
CA ALA A 158 4.62 4.37 -3.48
C ALA A 158 5.34 5.00 -2.26
N ARG A 159 4.63 5.25 -1.16
CA ARG A 159 5.24 5.71 0.11
C ARG A 159 6.23 4.72 0.70
N ARG A 160 5.85 3.43 0.75
CA ARG A 160 6.75 2.36 1.22
C ARG A 160 8.00 2.26 0.35
N MET A 161 7.86 2.46 -0.96
CA MET A 161 8.99 2.50 -1.88
C MET A 161 9.94 3.65 -1.55
N ARG A 162 9.42 4.88 -1.37
CA ARG A 162 10.21 6.03 -0.93
C ARG A 162 10.96 5.76 0.38
N GLN A 163 10.27 5.19 1.39
CA GLN A 163 10.89 4.81 2.67
C GLN A 163 11.98 3.75 2.51
N ARG A 164 11.73 2.69 1.73
CA ARG A 164 12.70 1.61 1.49
C ARG A 164 13.96 2.14 0.84
N PHE A 165 13.83 2.98 -0.18
CA PHE A 165 14.96 3.55 -0.91
C PHE A 165 15.75 4.57 -0.07
N ALA A 166 15.08 5.35 0.78
CA ALA A 166 15.74 6.22 1.75
C ALA A 166 16.58 5.45 2.79
N ALA A 167 16.18 4.22 3.13
CA ALA A 167 16.89 3.37 4.08
C ALA A 167 18.05 2.56 3.47
N ILE A 168 18.28 2.63 2.15
CA ILE A 168 19.37 1.90 1.51
C ILE A 168 20.71 2.51 1.91
N ALA A 169 21.62 1.70 2.46
CA ALA A 169 22.98 2.12 2.74
C ALA A 169 23.79 2.24 1.44
N ARG A 170 24.43 3.41 1.24
CA ARG A 170 25.28 3.72 0.07
C ARG A 170 24.60 3.33 -1.26
N PRO A 171 23.41 3.87 -1.57
CA PRO A 171 22.63 3.47 -2.74
C PRO A 171 23.38 3.69 -4.05
N CYS A 172 24.18 4.76 -4.15
CA CYS A 172 25.02 5.03 -5.32
C CYS A 172 26.23 4.09 -5.49
N ALA A 173 26.47 3.18 -4.55
CA ALA A 173 27.44 2.09 -4.71
C ALA A 173 26.77 0.79 -5.20
N LYS A 174 25.45 0.78 -5.37
CA LYS A 174 24.70 -0.35 -5.94
C LYS A 174 24.58 -0.20 -7.45
N SER A 175 24.47 -1.32 -8.16
CA SER A 175 24.13 -1.29 -9.58
C SER A 175 22.65 -0.99 -9.79
N ASP A 176 22.30 -0.53 -10.98
CA ASP A 176 20.89 -0.31 -11.37
C ASP A 176 20.08 -1.61 -11.29
N ASP A 177 20.69 -2.77 -11.55
CA ASP A 177 20.03 -4.07 -11.40
C ASP A 177 19.64 -4.36 -9.94
N GLN A 178 20.52 -4.00 -8.98
CA GLN A 178 20.24 -4.17 -7.56
C GLN A 178 19.12 -3.24 -7.10
N LEU A 179 19.14 -1.98 -7.53
CA LEU A 179 18.08 -1.01 -7.21
C LEU A 179 16.75 -1.41 -7.87
N SER A 180 16.78 -1.83 -9.13
CA SER A 180 15.61 -2.35 -9.85
C SER A 180 15.04 -3.61 -9.20
N PHE A 181 15.89 -4.47 -8.65
CA PHE A 181 15.45 -5.65 -7.91
C PHE A 181 14.68 -5.27 -6.65
N GLU A 182 15.15 -4.27 -5.89
CA GLU A 182 14.43 -3.75 -4.72
C GLU A 182 13.08 -3.15 -5.11
N ALA A 183 13.01 -2.37 -6.19
CA ALA A 183 11.74 -1.83 -6.69
C ALA A 183 10.75 -2.93 -7.09
N ARG A 184 11.21 -3.94 -7.87
CA ARG A 184 10.38 -5.08 -8.28
C ARG A 184 9.80 -5.84 -7.10
N ARG A 185 10.58 -6.08 -6.05
CA ARG A 185 10.08 -6.75 -4.84
C ARG A 185 8.90 -6.01 -4.20
N ILE A 186 8.99 -4.68 -4.11
CA ILE A 186 7.93 -3.86 -3.53
C ILE A 186 6.68 -3.89 -4.41
N LEU A 187 6.85 -3.88 -5.73
CA LEU A 187 5.74 -4.05 -6.67
C LEU A 187 5.12 -5.46 -6.61
N ASP A 188 5.92 -6.51 -6.37
CA ASP A 188 5.40 -7.87 -6.18
C ASP A 188 4.55 -7.97 -4.90
N GLU A 189 5.02 -7.34 -3.82
CA GLU A 189 4.31 -7.23 -2.55
C GLU A 189 3.00 -6.43 -2.72
N GLU A 190 3.02 -5.34 -3.48
CA GLU A 190 1.85 -4.54 -3.81
C GLU A 190 0.80 -5.38 -4.54
N ARG A 191 1.20 -6.10 -5.60
CA ARG A 191 0.28 -6.94 -6.36
C ARG A 191 -0.30 -8.07 -5.50
N ALA A 192 0.49 -8.63 -4.60
CA ALA A 192 -0.01 -9.61 -3.64
C ALA A 192 -1.04 -9.01 -2.67
N PHE A 193 -0.82 -7.77 -2.24
CA PHE A 193 -1.71 -7.05 -1.34
C PHE A 193 -3.03 -6.65 -2.00
N GLN A 194 -3.00 -6.20 -3.26
CA GLN A 194 -4.20 -5.95 -4.07
C GLN A 194 -5.05 -7.22 -4.24
N ARG A 195 -4.43 -8.33 -4.65
CA ARG A 195 -5.14 -9.62 -4.77
C ARG A 195 -5.78 -10.07 -3.46
N ARG A 196 -5.13 -9.78 -2.34
CA ARG A 196 -5.68 -10.10 -1.01
C ARG A 196 -6.88 -9.23 -0.69
N TYR A 197 -6.80 -7.93 -0.99
CA TYR A 197 -7.93 -7.00 -0.84
C TYR A 197 -9.14 -7.47 -1.66
N ASP A 198 -8.94 -7.83 -2.94
CA ASP A 198 -10.00 -8.39 -3.78
C ASP A 198 -10.61 -9.65 -3.20
N ALA A 199 -9.76 -10.62 -2.81
CA ALA A 199 -10.23 -11.90 -2.31
C ALA A 199 -11.01 -11.77 -0.99
N GLU A 200 -10.53 -10.93 -0.05
CA GLU A 200 -11.16 -10.77 1.25
C GLU A 200 -12.42 -9.91 1.21
N THR A 201 -12.54 -9.02 0.21
CA THR A 201 -13.76 -8.21 0.01
C THR A 201 -14.73 -8.83 -0.99
N GLY A 202 -14.39 -9.97 -1.59
CA GLY A 202 -15.17 -10.56 -2.68
C GLY A 202 -15.34 -9.58 -3.84
N HIS A 203 -14.26 -8.91 -4.27
CA HIS A 203 -14.30 -7.84 -5.27
C HIS A 203 -15.28 -6.71 -4.88
N GLY A 204 -15.23 -6.34 -3.59
CA GLY A 204 -16.07 -5.32 -2.97
C GLY A 204 -17.50 -5.74 -2.62
N LEU A 205 -17.91 -6.98 -2.88
CA LEU A 205 -19.28 -7.47 -2.55
C LEU A 205 -19.50 -7.60 -1.04
N GLU A 206 -18.45 -7.93 -0.27
CA GLU A 206 -18.50 -8.11 1.18
C GLU A 206 -18.34 -6.76 1.91
N ARG A 207 -19.47 -6.06 2.10
CA ARG A 207 -19.50 -4.68 2.63
C ARG A 207 -18.72 -4.48 3.94
N ARG A 208 -18.79 -5.46 4.86
CA ARG A 208 -18.12 -5.35 6.16
C ARG A 208 -16.60 -5.40 6.00
N GLU A 209 -16.12 -6.34 5.20
CA GLU A 209 -14.69 -6.50 4.95
C GLU A 209 -14.14 -5.33 4.15
N GLN A 210 -14.90 -4.84 3.15
CA GLN A 210 -14.51 -3.63 2.42
C GLN A 210 -14.37 -2.42 3.34
N ALA A 211 -15.35 -2.16 4.22
CA ALA A 211 -15.27 -1.05 5.16
C ALA A 211 -14.08 -1.17 6.14
N ALA A 212 -13.76 -2.39 6.58
CA ALA A 212 -12.60 -2.66 7.43
C ALA A 212 -11.29 -2.38 6.70
N TRP A 213 -11.16 -2.86 5.46
CA TRP A 213 -10.00 -2.59 4.61
C TRP A 213 -9.82 -1.11 4.32
N GLU A 214 -10.88 -0.41 3.90
CA GLU A 214 -10.87 1.03 3.67
C GLU A 214 -10.38 1.82 4.90
N ALA A 215 -10.87 1.47 6.10
CA ALA A 215 -10.44 2.11 7.34
C ALA A 215 -8.97 1.85 7.64
N GLU A 216 -8.52 0.62 7.39
CA GLU A 216 -7.14 0.19 7.61
C GLU A 216 -6.17 0.86 6.63
N ILE A 217 -6.50 0.93 5.33
CA ILE A 217 -5.68 1.63 4.33
C ILE A 217 -5.61 3.12 4.63
N ARG A 218 -6.72 3.78 4.97
CA ARG A 218 -6.71 5.18 5.41
C ARG A 218 -5.85 5.39 6.67
N ARG A 219 -5.84 4.43 7.59
CA ARG A 219 -4.95 4.48 8.77
C ARG A 219 -3.49 4.34 8.36
N GLN A 220 -3.15 3.38 7.50
CA GLN A 220 -1.79 3.18 7.03
C GLN A 220 -1.28 4.36 6.20
N LEU A 221 -2.11 4.99 5.37
CA LEU A 221 -1.77 6.22 4.65
C LEU A 221 -1.52 7.40 5.60
N ARG A 222 -2.18 7.48 6.76
CA ARG A 222 -1.87 8.54 7.74
C ARG A 222 -0.56 8.29 8.49
N LEU A 223 -0.22 7.03 8.74
CA LEU A 223 0.98 6.64 9.51
C LEU A 223 2.23 6.52 8.64
N THR A 224 2.07 6.18 7.37
CA THR A 224 3.17 6.17 6.40
C THR A 224 3.34 7.60 5.91
N ALA A 225 4.45 8.23 6.29
CA ALA A 225 4.73 9.64 5.97
C ALA A 225 4.33 10.00 4.54
N ALA A 226 3.58 11.10 4.41
CA ALA A 226 3.39 11.74 3.11
C ALA A 226 4.77 12.20 2.59
N PRO A 227 4.98 12.21 1.25
CA PRO A 227 6.22 12.70 0.66
C PRO A 227 6.51 14.14 1.11
#